data_AF-A0A2P5Z3L4-F1
#
_entry.id   AF-A0A2P5Z3L4-F1
#
_cell.length_a   1.000
_cell.length_b   1.000
_cell.length_c   1.000
_cell.angle_alpha   90.00
_cell.angle_beta   90.00
_cell.angle_gamma   90.00
#
_symmetry.space_group_name_H-M   'P 1'
#
loop_
_entity.id
_entity.type
_entity.pdbx_description
1 polymer ?
#
loop_
_entity_poly.entity_id
_entity_poly.type
_entity_poly.pdbx_seq_one_letter_code
_entity_poly.pdbx_strand_id
1 'polypeptide(L)'
;MRGVKPPRSRRPASPQAAPARPRPPARDATPAAPRHGLARTLSKLGLCSRTEAARWIAAGRVAVDGRIVTDPEFPILQGRHRLALDGAPLADTKRLYLMLNKPRGLVTSAQDERGRDTVYRCFDGAGLPWLAPVGRLDKASEGLLLFSNDPQWAARVTDPVSGPDKTYHVQVDAIPDAALLARMCAGVVAEGEALRAKQVRPLRQGERHAWLEVVLDEGRNRQIRRLLAALGLDVLRLVRVAIGELALGELGKGAWRELSAAEVTALAPAADASAPAAR
;
A
#
# COMPACT_ATOMS: atom_id res chain seq x y z
N MET A 1 66.67 76.60 -41.49
CA MET A 1 65.23 76.93 -41.43
C MET A 1 64.53 75.93 -40.52
N ARG A 2 63.99 76.39 -39.38
CA ARG A 2 63.34 75.57 -38.35
C ARG A 2 61.86 75.42 -38.71
N GLY A 3 61.40 74.21 -39.02
CA GLY A 3 60.00 73.90 -39.31
C GLY A 3 59.28 73.37 -38.07
N VAL A 4 58.32 74.14 -37.56
CA VAL A 4 57.48 73.86 -36.38
C VAL A 4 56.50 72.72 -36.69
N LYS A 5 56.47 71.68 -35.82
CA LYS A 5 55.48 70.60 -35.87
C LYS A 5 54.15 71.05 -35.22
N PRO A 6 52.98 70.74 -35.83
CA PRO A 6 51.66 71.19 -35.36
C PRO A 6 51.13 70.41 -34.13
N PRO A 7 50.12 70.95 -33.42
CA PRO A 7 49.65 70.44 -32.13
C PRO A 7 48.84 69.13 -32.24
N ARG A 8 48.96 68.30 -31.19
CA ARG A 8 48.24 67.02 -31.03
C ARG A 8 46.73 67.24 -30.85
N SER A 9 45.95 66.52 -31.63
CA SER A 9 44.48 66.47 -31.62
C SER A 9 43.93 65.83 -30.34
N ARG A 10 42.85 66.43 -29.81
CA ARG A 10 42.05 65.91 -28.69
C ARG A 10 41.23 64.71 -29.17
N ARG A 11 41.28 63.59 -28.43
CA ARG A 11 40.38 62.43 -28.59
C ARG A 11 38.92 62.84 -28.26
N PRO A 12 37.91 62.35 -29.00
CA PRO A 12 36.52 62.50 -28.60
C PRO A 12 36.18 61.56 -27.43
N ALA A 13 35.33 62.03 -26.52
CA ALA A 13 34.81 61.27 -25.39
C ALA A 13 33.78 60.22 -25.86
N SER A 14 33.87 59.00 -25.32
CA SER A 14 32.90 57.92 -25.55
C SER A 14 31.53 58.26 -24.97
N PRO A 15 30.42 57.89 -25.62
CA PRO A 15 29.08 58.14 -25.09
C PRO A 15 28.78 57.19 -23.92
N GLN A 16 28.26 57.74 -22.81
CA GLN A 16 27.82 57.00 -21.63
C GLN A 16 26.60 56.13 -21.97
N ALA A 17 26.67 54.84 -21.62
CA ALA A 17 25.57 53.89 -21.76
C ALA A 17 24.44 54.21 -20.76
N ALA A 18 23.20 54.24 -21.25
CA ALA A 18 22.01 54.43 -20.43
C ALA A 18 21.78 53.24 -19.47
N PRO A 19 21.23 53.46 -18.27
CA PRO A 19 21.01 52.40 -17.29
C PRO A 19 19.92 51.42 -17.75
N ALA A 20 20.22 50.12 -17.68
CA ALA A 20 19.29 49.05 -18.00
C ALA A 20 18.11 49.02 -17.01
N ARG A 21 16.88 48.90 -17.53
CA ARG A 21 15.67 48.74 -16.70
C ARG A 21 15.73 47.42 -15.93
N PRO A 22 15.30 47.39 -14.66
CA PRO A 22 15.26 46.15 -13.87
C PRO A 22 14.28 45.16 -14.49
N ARG A 23 14.73 43.91 -14.63
CA ARG A 23 13.94 42.76 -15.09
C ARG A 23 12.84 42.49 -14.06
N PRO A 24 11.56 42.31 -14.44
CA PRO A 24 10.51 41.99 -13.49
C PRO A 24 10.85 40.68 -12.76
N PRO A 25 10.50 40.55 -11.47
CA PRO A 25 10.78 39.34 -10.71
C PRO A 25 10.09 38.15 -11.40
N ALA A 26 10.82 37.04 -11.49
CA ALA A 26 10.27 35.78 -11.97
C ALA A 26 9.05 35.45 -11.12
N ARG A 27 7.88 35.29 -11.75
CA ARG A 27 6.69 34.80 -11.05
C ARG A 27 7.04 33.43 -10.50
N ASP A 28 6.98 33.28 -9.17
CA ASP A 28 7.10 31.98 -8.51
C ASP A 28 6.16 30.99 -9.18
N ALA A 29 6.74 30.02 -9.90
CA ALA A 29 5.97 28.96 -10.52
C ALA A 29 5.35 28.14 -9.39
N THR A 30 4.04 28.26 -9.23
CA THR A 30 3.27 27.38 -8.33
C THR A 30 3.64 25.93 -8.70
N PRO A 31 4.05 25.08 -7.74
CA PRO A 31 4.46 23.72 -8.06
C PRO A 31 3.31 23.03 -8.80
N ALA A 32 3.58 22.58 -10.03
CA ALA A 32 2.58 21.90 -10.84
C ALA A 32 2.05 20.70 -10.06
N ALA A 33 0.72 20.59 -9.96
CA ALA A 33 0.08 19.49 -9.25
C ALA A 33 0.62 18.14 -9.78
N PRO A 34 0.90 17.17 -8.88
CA PRO A 34 1.52 15.91 -9.26
C PRO A 34 0.67 15.21 -10.32
N ARG A 35 1.33 14.73 -11.38
CA ARG A 35 0.72 13.95 -12.45
C ARG A 35 1.00 12.47 -12.19
N HIS A 36 -0.01 11.64 -12.39
CA HIS A 36 0.09 10.18 -12.26
C HIS A 36 -0.38 9.51 -13.53
N GLY A 37 0.22 8.38 -13.90
CA GLY A 37 -0.24 7.58 -15.04
C GLY A 37 -1.70 7.14 -14.87
N LEU A 38 -2.42 7.02 -15.98
CA LEU A 38 -3.85 6.70 -16.01
C LEU A 38 -4.16 5.37 -15.32
N ALA A 39 -3.35 4.32 -15.54
CA ALA A 39 -3.55 3.02 -14.88
C ALA A 39 -3.40 3.11 -13.36
N ARG A 40 -2.42 3.88 -12.87
CA ARG A 40 -2.24 4.15 -11.43
C ARG A 40 -3.44 4.92 -10.90
N THR A 41 -3.94 5.91 -11.64
CA THR A 41 -5.09 6.72 -11.24
C THR A 41 -6.35 5.89 -11.10
N LEU A 42 -6.70 5.06 -12.09
CA LEU A 42 -7.87 4.17 -12.02
C LEU A 42 -7.79 3.20 -10.84
N SER A 43 -6.61 2.63 -10.60
CA SER A 43 -6.41 1.75 -9.45
C SER A 43 -6.53 2.49 -8.11
N LYS A 44 -6.02 3.73 -8.03
CA LYS A 44 -6.14 4.58 -6.83
C LYS A 44 -7.56 5.08 -6.57
N LEU A 45 -8.42 5.10 -7.58
CA LEU A 45 -9.86 5.34 -7.42
C LEU A 45 -10.62 4.11 -6.90
N GLY A 46 -9.97 2.94 -6.84
CA GLY A 46 -10.57 1.70 -6.34
C GLY A 46 -11.41 0.95 -7.39
N LEU A 47 -11.22 1.24 -8.68
CA LEU A 47 -12.06 0.69 -9.75
C LEU A 47 -11.64 -0.72 -10.19
N CYS A 48 -10.33 -0.98 -10.20
CA CYS A 48 -9.75 -2.27 -10.59
C CYS A 48 -8.29 -2.36 -10.11
N SER A 49 -7.64 -3.50 -10.36
CA SER A 49 -6.18 -3.62 -10.20
C SER A 49 -5.43 -2.75 -11.21
N ARG A 50 -4.18 -2.35 -10.92
CA ARG A 50 -3.37 -1.57 -11.88
C ARG A 50 -3.12 -2.34 -13.19
N THR A 51 -2.92 -3.66 -13.11
CA THR A 51 -2.74 -4.51 -14.29
C THR A 51 -4.00 -4.56 -15.15
N GLU A 52 -5.16 -4.67 -14.53
CA GLU A 52 -6.44 -4.66 -15.23
C GLU A 52 -6.74 -3.28 -15.84
N ALA A 53 -6.45 -2.21 -15.10
CA ALA A 53 -6.51 -0.85 -15.63
C ALA A 53 -5.66 -0.70 -16.89
N ALA A 54 -4.41 -1.17 -16.86
CA ALA A 54 -3.52 -1.14 -18.01
C ALA A 54 -4.08 -1.94 -19.20
N ARG A 55 -4.72 -3.09 -18.95
CA ARG A 55 -5.41 -3.87 -19.99
C ARG A 55 -6.60 -3.12 -20.60
N TRP A 56 -7.45 -2.50 -19.79
CA TRP A 56 -8.59 -1.73 -20.29
C TRP A 56 -8.14 -0.54 -21.15
N ILE A 57 -7.10 0.16 -20.71
CA ILE A 57 -6.49 1.27 -21.43
C ILE A 57 -5.92 0.79 -22.76
N ALA A 58 -5.07 -0.24 -22.75
CA ALA A 58 -4.47 -0.78 -23.99
C ALA A 58 -5.53 -1.29 -24.99
N ALA A 59 -6.68 -1.76 -24.49
CA ALA A 59 -7.82 -2.19 -25.31
C ALA A 59 -8.69 -1.02 -25.84
N GLY A 60 -8.33 0.24 -25.56
CA GLY A 60 -9.08 1.41 -26.02
C GLY A 60 -10.42 1.61 -25.33
N ARG A 61 -10.62 1.04 -24.14
CA ARG A 61 -11.90 1.11 -23.40
C ARG A 61 -12.02 2.35 -22.53
N VAL A 62 -10.91 3.04 -22.25
CA VAL A 62 -10.87 4.17 -21.32
C VAL A 62 -10.81 5.48 -22.09
N ALA A 63 -11.69 6.41 -21.75
CA ALA A 63 -11.67 7.78 -22.23
C ALA A 63 -11.26 8.76 -21.13
N VAL A 64 -10.50 9.78 -21.51
CA VAL A 64 -10.13 10.94 -20.69
C VAL A 64 -10.66 12.19 -21.38
N ASP A 65 -11.55 12.91 -20.72
CA ASP A 65 -12.25 14.09 -21.26
C ASP A 65 -12.89 13.82 -22.64
N GLY A 66 -13.45 12.63 -22.80
CA GLY A 66 -14.13 12.18 -24.03
C GLY A 66 -13.21 11.65 -25.13
N ARG A 67 -11.89 11.59 -24.91
CA ARG A 67 -10.93 11.03 -25.87
C ARG A 67 -10.43 9.67 -25.41
N ILE A 68 -10.49 8.67 -26.28
CA ILE A 68 -9.94 7.34 -25.99
C ILE A 68 -8.42 7.45 -25.80
N VAL A 69 -7.93 6.89 -24.70
CA VAL A 69 -6.51 6.83 -24.34
C VAL A 69 -6.07 5.38 -24.29
N THR A 70 -4.95 5.07 -24.93
CA THR A 70 -4.38 3.71 -25.02
C THR A 70 -3.03 3.56 -24.33
N ASP A 71 -2.48 4.65 -23.78
CA ASP A 71 -1.24 4.64 -23.00
C ASP A 71 -1.56 4.53 -21.48
N PRO A 72 -1.19 3.42 -20.81
CA PRO A 72 -1.38 3.25 -19.37
C PRO A 72 -0.69 4.32 -18.51
N GLU A 73 0.38 4.92 -19.00
CA GLU A 73 1.15 5.94 -18.30
C GLU A 73 0.75 7.37 -18.71
N PHE A 74 -0.32 7.51 -19.49
CA PHE A 74 -0.87 8.81 -19.85
C PHE A 74 -1.09 9.68 -18.60
N PRO A 75 -0.53 10.90 -18.55
CA PRO A 75 -0.52 11.69 -17.34
C PRO A 75 -1.91 12.27 -17.02
N ILE A 76 -2.40 11.96 -15.82
CA ILE A 76 -3.66 12.47 -15.27
C ILE A 76 -3.38 13.40 -14.10
N LEU A 77 -4.02 14.56 -14.12
CA LEU A 77 -4.25 15.40 -12.95
C LEU A 77 -5.51 14.91 -12.21
N GLN A 78 -5.31 14.30 -11.06
CA GLN A 78 -6.41 13.77 -10.25
C GLN A 78 -7.40 14.89 -9.89
N GLY A 79 -8.70 14.62 -10.05
CA GLY A 79 -9.78 15.58 -9.77
C GLY A 79 -10.02 16.64 -10.86
N ARG A 80 -9.23 16.69 -11.94
CA ARG A 80 -9.44 17.61 -13.07
C ARG A 80 -10.02 16.97 -14.32
N HIS A 81 -9.68 15.72 -14.58
CA HIS A 81 -10.11 15.02 -15.79
C HIS A 81 -11.36 14.18 -15.53
N ARG A 82 -12.29 14.16 -16.49
CA ARG A 82 -13.43 13.23 -16.50
C ARG A 82 -12.99 11.92 -17.13
N LEU A 83 -13.12 10.83 -16.38
CA LEU A 83 -12.77 9.49 -16.85
C LEU A 83 -14.06 8.74 -17.22
N ALA A 84 -14.01 7.97 -18.30
CA ALA A 84 -15.09 7.06 -18.69
C ALA A 84 -14.52 5.70 -19.08
N LEU A 85 -15.31 4.65 -18.83
CA LEU A 85 -15.03 3.28 -19.28
C LEU A 85 -16.18 2.84 -20.18
N ASP A 86 -15.87 2.40 -21.40
CA ASP A 86 -16.85 2.01 -22.43
C ASP A 86 -17.96 3.06 -22.63
N GLY A 87 -17.61 4.34 -22.57
CA GLY A 87 -18.55 5.46 -22.72
C GLY A 87 -19.35 5.83 -21.46
N ALA A 88 -19.30 5.01 -20.40
CA ALA A 88 -19.94 5.32 -19.13
C ALA A 88 -18.99 6.14 -18.22
N PRO A 89 -19.44 7.28 -17.66
CA PRO A 89 -18.65 8.04 -16.69
C PRO A 89 -18.31 7.17 -15.47
N LEU A 90 -17.04 7.22 -15.05
CA LEU A 90 -16.60 6.56 -13.82
C LEU A 90 -17.04 7.41 -12.62
N ALA A 91 -18.15 7.01 -11.99
CA ALA A 91 -18.67 7.63 -10.79
C ALA A 91 -17.87 7.22 -9.54
N ASP A 92 -18.02 8.00 -8.47
CA ASP A 92 -17.44 7.66 -7.17
C ASP A 92 -18.13 6.38 -6.65
N THR A 93 -17.37 5.30 -6.53
CA THR A 93 -17.91 4.01 -6.09
C THR A 93 -18.09 4.04 -4.57
N LYS A 94 -19.20 3.47 -4.07
CA LYS A 94 -19.39 3.28 -2.63
C LYS A 94 -18.15 2.59 -2.05
N ARG A 95 -17.55 3.16 -1.01
CA ARG A 95 -16.44 2.52 -0.30
C ARG A 95 -16.95 1.30 0.47
N LEU A 96 -16.29 0.17 0.27
CA LEU A 96 -16.59 -1.08 0.95
C LEU A 96 -15.36 -1.56 1.70
N TYR A 97 -15.61 -2.13 2.87
CA TYR A 97 -14.59 -2.65 3.77
C TYR A 97 -15.08 -4.00 4.28
N LEU A 98 -14.40 -5.07 3.91
CA LEU A 98 -14.77 -6.44 4.30
C LEU A 98 -13.69 -7.05 5.17
N MET A 99 -14.12 -7.94 6.07
CA MET A 99 -13.25 -8.97 6.62
C MET A 99 -13.65 -10.35 6.11
N LEU A 100 -12.65 -11.18 5.86
CA LEU A 100 -12.76 -12.57 5.45
C LEU A 100 -12.02 -13.43 6.49
N ASN A 101 -12.64 -14.52 6.93
CA ASN A 101 -11.90 -15.61 7.55
C ASN A 101 -11.27 -16.48 6.45
N LYS A 102 -10.04 -16.15 6.04
CA LYS A 102 -9.37 -16.82 4.93
C LYS A 102 -9.09 -18.30 5.29
N PRO A 103 -9.57 -19.28 4.50
CA PRO A 103 -9.19 -20.67 4.68
C PRO A 103 -7.76 -20.93 4.19
N ARG A 104 -7.15 -22.00 4.72
CA ARG A 104 -5.87 -22.53 4.23
C ARG A 104 -6.05 -23.02 2.80
N GLY A 105 -5.01 -22.85 1.97
CA GLY A 105 -4.99 -23.34 0.59
C GLY A 105 -5.24 -22.26 -0.46
N LEU A 106 -5.87 -21.13 -0.11
CA LEU A 106 -6.10 -20.03 -1.04
C LEU A 106 -4.92 -19.06 -1.11
N VAL A 107 -4.59 -18.59 -2.31
CA VAL A 107 -3.56 -17.56 -2.55
C VAL A 107 -4.17 -16.16 -2.43
N THR A 108 -3.53 -15.26 -1.69
CA THR A 108 -3.92 -13.84 -1.67
C THR A 108 -3.34 -13.12 -2.90
N SER A 109 -4.03 -13.26 -4.03
CA SER A 109 -3.73 -12.57 -5.30
C SER A 109 -5.01 -12.31 -6.09
N ALA A 110 -5.03 -11.22 -6.86
CA ALA A 110 -6.10 -10.86 -7.80
C ALA A 110 -6.19 -11.82 -8.99
N GLN A 111 -5.04 -12.21 -9.52
CA GLN A 111 -4.91 -13.19 -10.58
C GLN A 111 -3.79 -14.15 -10.19
N ASP A 112 -4.04 -15.44 -10.39
CA ASP A 112 -3.01 -16.46 -10.23
C ASP A 112 -2.59 -16.98 -11.60
N GLU A 113 -1.35 -16.70 -11.99
CA GLU A 113 -0.76 -17.12 -13.26
C GLU A 113 -0.55 -18.64 -13.35
N ARG A 114 -0.76 -19.38 -12.25
CA ARG A 114 -0.53 -20.82 -12.13
C ARG A 114 -1.81 -21.62 -11.91
N GLY A 115 -2.97 -21.00 -12.16
CA GLY A 115 -4.28 -21.65 -12.07
C GLY A 115 -4.69 -22.07 -10.65
N ARG A 116 -4.08 -21.50 -9.61
CA ARG A 116 -4.42 -21.79 -8.21
C ARG A 116 -5.61 -20.98 -7.75
N ASP A 117 -6.35 -21.56 -6.82
CA ASP A 117 -7.48 -20.91 -6.17
C ASP A 117 -7.03 -19.68 -5.39
N THR A 118 -7.70 -18.57 -5.65
CA THR A 118 -7.45 -17.31 -4.96
C THR A 118 -8.47 -17.10 -3.84
N VAL A 119 -8.17 -16.17 -2.95
CA VAL A 119 -9.09 -15.68 -1.92
C VAL A 119 -10.43 -15.17 -2.48
N TYR A 120 -10.50 -14.85 -3.78
CA TYR A 120 -11.74 -14.38 -4.41
C TYR A 120 -12.80 -15.47 -4.57
N ARG A 121 -12.42 -16.76 -4.51
CA ARG A 121 -13.42 -17.85 -4.48
C ARG A 121 -14.40 -17.76 -3.31
N CYS A 122 -13.99 -17.11 -2.21
CA CYS A 122 -14.88 -16.87 -1.07
C CYS A 122 -16.02 -15.87 -1.39
N PHE A 123 -15.92 -15.15 -2.51
CA PHE A 123 -16.88 -14.13 -2.95
C PHE A 123 -17.66 -14.58 -4.20
N ASP A 124 -17.51 -15.82 -4.66
CA ASP A 124 -18.20 -16.33 -5.84
C ASP A 124 -19.72 -16.19 -5.66
N GLY A 125 -20.39 -15.59 -6.65
CA GLY A 125 -21.83 -15.33 -6.62
C GLY A 125 -22.28 -14.16 -5.73
N ALA A 126 -21.37 -13.45 -5.05
CA ALA A 126 -21.74 -12.36 -4.15
C ALA A 126 -22.08 -11.03 -4.85
N GLY A 127 -21.74 -10.88 -6.14
CA GLY A 127 -21.98 -9.64 -6.89
C GLY A 127 -21.21 -8.42 -6.37
N LEU A 128 -20.11 -8.64 -5.64
CA LEU A 128 -19.29 -7.56 -5.10
C LEU A 128 -18.52 -6.83 -6.22
N PRO A 129 -18.31 -5.51 -6.10
CA PRO A 129 -17.41 -4.80 -7.00
C PRO A 129 -15.96 -5.22 -6.74
N TRP A 130 -15.02 -4.64 -7.49
CA TRP A 130 -13.60 -4.84 -7.25
C TRP A 130 -13.22 -4.43 -5.81
N LEU A 131 -12.57 -5.35 -5.08
CA LEU A 131 -12.02 -5.11 -3.75
C LEU A 131 -10.61 -5.70 -3.69
N ALA A 132 -9.62 -4.87 -3.35
CA ALA A 132 -8.26 -5.34 -3.18
C ALA A 132 -8.04 -5.92 -1.77
N PRO A 133 -7.24 -6.98 -1.61
CA PRO A 133 -6.83 -7.43 -0.29
C PRO A 133 -5.97 -6.37 0.40
N VAL A 134 -6.25 -6.12 1.68
CA VAL A 134 -5.49 -5.20 2.53
C VAL A 134 -4.48 -6.02 3.33
N GLY A 135 -3.23 -5.96 2.86
CA GLY A 135 -2.18 -6.87 3.29
C GLY A 135 -2.32 -8.26 2.67
N ARG A 136 -1.54 -9.22 3.18
CA ARG A 136 -1.52 -10.60 2.67
C ARG A 136 -1.47 -11.62 3.78
N LEU A 137 -1.96 -12.82 3.47
CA LEU A 137 -1.69 -14.04 4.22
C LEU A 137 -1.14 -15.10 3.25
N ASP A 138 -0.17 -15.87 3.69
CA ASP A 138 0.37 -16.95 2.87
C ASP A 138 -0.71 -17.99 2.54
N LYS A 139 -0.46 -18.78 1.47
CA LYS A 139 -1.32 -19.90 1.09
C LYS A 139 -1.59 -20.86 2.26
N ALA A 140 -0.54 -21.15 3.05
CA ALA A 140 -0.61 -22.05 4.20
C ALA A 140 -1.15 -21.41 5.48
N SER A 141 -1.44 -20.10 5.48
CA SER A 141 -1.95 -19.36 6.63
C SER A 141 -3.46 -19.11 6.52
N GLU A 142 -4.10 -19.00 7.69
CA GLU A 142 -5.55 -18.86 7.86
C GLU A 142 -5.89 -17.54 8.58
N GLY A 143 -7.17 -17.20 8.62
CA GLY A 143 -7.72 -16.19 9.52
C GLY A 143 -8.00 -14.85 8.87
N LEU A 144 -8.04 -13.80 9.70
CA LEU A 144 -8.51 -12.47 9.36
C LEU A 144 -7.74 -11.86 8.19
N LEU A 145 -8.41 -11.67 7.05
CA LEU A 145 -7.91 -10.92 5.90
C LEU A 145 -8.92 -9.84 5.53
N LEU A 146 -8.43 -8.61 5.32
CA LEU A 146 -9.26 -7.46 5.01
C LEU A 146 -9.31 -7.23 3.50
N PHE A 147 -10.40 -6.65 3.00
CA PHE A 147 -10.58 -6.25 1.61
C PHE A 147 -11.22 -4.87 1.52
N SER A 148 -10.79 -4.05 0.56
CA SER A 148 -11.40 -2.74 0.33
C SER A 148 -11.13 -2.20 -1.08
N ASN A 149 -12.01 -1.32 -1.55
CA ASN A 149 -11.78 -0.44 -2.71
C ASN A 149 -11.31 0.96 -2.28
N ASP A 150 -10.83 1.13 -1.06
CA ASP A 150 -10.20 2.35 -0.54
C ASP A 150 -8.68 2.14 -0.38
N PRO A 151 -7.87 2.53 -1.39
CA PRO A 151 -6.43 2.34 -1.34
C PRO A 151 -5.73 3.21 -0.30
N GLN A 152 -6.35 4.28 0.18
CA GLN A 152 -5.77 5.16 1.19
C GLN A 152 -5.94 4.56 2.57
N TRP A 153 -7.14 4.07 2.90
CA TRP A 153 -7.39 3.31 4.11
C TRP A 153 -6.54 2.05 4.16
N ALA A 154 -6.49 1.29 3.06
CA ALA A 154 -5.67 0.08 2.96
C ALA A 154 -4.18 0.36 3.26
N ALA A 155 -3.64 1.45 2.71
CA ALA A 155 -2.26 1.86 2.93
C ALA A 155 -1.98 2.12 4.41
N ARG A 156 -2.87 2.85 5.12
CA ARG A 156 -2.74 3.13 6.55
C ARG A 156 -2.78 1.85 7.40
N VAL A 157 -3.71 0.94 7.11
CA VAL A 157 -3.81 -0.35 7.83
C VAL A 157 -2.55 -1.22 7.64
N THR A 158 -1.93 -1.15 6.46
CA THR A 158 -0.71 -1.93 6.17
C THR A 158 0.59 -1.19 6.44
N ASP A 159 0.54 0.04 6.95
CA ASP A 159 1.72 0.83 7.19
C ASP A 159 2.62 0.14 8.23
N PRO A 160 3.90 -0.08 7.95
CA PRO A 160 4.78 -0.83 8.84
C PRO A 160 5.17 -0.06 10.11
N VAL A 161 4.94 1.25 10.17
CA VAL A 161 5.34 2.11 11.30
C VAL A 161 4.14 2.45 12.17
N SER A 162 3.00 2.76 11.56
CA SER A 162 1.81 3.32 12.20
C SER A 162 0.58 2.42 12.10
N GLY A 163 0.66 1.34 11.29
CA GLY A 163 -0.44 0.41 11.14
C GLY A 163 -0.71 -0.39 12.43
N PRO A 164 -1.93 -0.92 12.60
CA PRO A 164 -2.31 -1.66 13.78
C PRO A 164 -1.49 -2.95 13.94
N ASP A 165 -1.29 -3.36 15.19
CA ASP A 165 -0.69 -4.64 15.54
C ASP A 165 -1.49 -5.81 14.93
N LYS A 166 -0.83 -6.92 14.67
CA LYS A 166 -1.43 -8.13 14.11
C LYS A 166 -1.22 -9.28 15.08
N THR A 167 -2.30 -9.86 15.56
CA THR A 167 -2.26 -10.95 16.54
C THR A 167 -2.50 -12.28 15.86
N TYR A 168 -1.62 -13.25 16.11
CA TYR A 168 -1.65 -14.57 15.51
C TYR A 168 -1.71 -15.65 16.58
N HIS A 169 -2.53 -16.67 16.34
CA HIS A 169 -2.45 -17.94 17.05
C HIS A 169 -1.61 -18.90 16.22
N VAL A 170 -0.53 -19.39 16.82
CA VAL A 170 0.49 -20.20 16.16
C VAL A 170 0.61 -21.54 16.87
N GLN A 171 0.42 -22.63 16.15
CA GLN A 171 0.71 -23.96 16.65
C GLN A 171 2.13 -24.35 16.23
N VAL A 172 2.94 -24.73 17.21
CA VAL A 172 4.34 -25.16 17.03
C VAL A 172 4.51 -26.64 17.39
N ASP A 173 5.55 -27.24 16.85
CA ASP A 173 5.89 -28.67 16.94
C ASP A 173 6.61 -29.08 18.23
N ALA A 174 6.80 -28.16 19.17
CA ALA A 174 7.41 -28.40 20.48
C ALA A 174 6.75 -27.57 21.60
N ILE A 175 7.17 -27.78 22.85
CA ILE A 175 6.79 -26.94 24.01
C ILE A 175 7.93 -25.96 24.27
N PRO A 176 7.80 -24.66 23.91
CA PRO A 176 8.84 -23.68 24.17
C PRO A 176 8.89 -23.31 25.66
N ASP A 177 10.10 -23.27 26.20
CA ASP A 177 10.35 -22.75 27.55
C ASP A 177 10.39 -21.21 27.57
N ALA A 178 10.49 -20.62 28.77
CA ALA A 178 10.52 -19.18 28.94
C ALA A 178 11.70 -18.51 28.21
N ALA A 179 12.85 -19.19 28.12
CA ALA A 179 14.04 -18.67 27.45
C ALA A 179 13.82 -18.59 25.93
N LEU A 180 13.20 -19.60 25.33
CA LEU A 180 12.87 -19.62 23.91
C LEU A 180 11.83 -18.56 23.56
N LEU A 181 10.81 -18.36 24.40
CA LEU A 181 9.85 -17.26 24.23
C LEU A 181 10.54 -15.88 24.30
N ALA A 182 11.45 -15.68 25.24
CA ALA A 182 12.23 -14.45 25.35
C ALA A 182 13.08 -14.19 24.09
N ARG A 183 13.68 -15.25 23.50
CA ARG A 183 14.43 -15.15 22.25
C ARG A 183 13.56 -14.75 21.06
N MET A 184 12.28 -15.15 21.01
CA MET A 184 11.36 -14.69 19.96
C MET A 184 11.13 -13.18 20.02
N CYS A 185 11.06 -12.61 21.23
CA CYS A 185 10.90 -11.18 21.46
C CYS A 185 12.21 -10.39 21.23
N ALA A 186 13.34 -10.94 21.68
CA ALA A 186 14.66 -10.35 21.43
C ALA A 186 15.00 -10.31 19.93
N GLY A 187 14.52 -11.32 19.19
CA GLY A 187 14.67 -11.43 17.75
C GLY A 187 15.90 -12.21 17.30
N VAL A 188 15.92 -12.50 16.01
CA VAL A 188 16.98 -13.24 15.31
C VAL A 188 17.26 -12.58 13.97
N VAL A 189 18.44 -12.83 13.40
CA VAL A 189 18.70 -12.49 12.00
C VAL A 189 18.44 -13.74 11.16
N ALA A 190 17.52 -13.64 10.20
CA ALA A 190 17.20 -14.70 9.25
C ALA A 190 17.19 -14.13 7.83
N GLU A 191 17.97 -14.74 6.93
CA GLU A 191 18.11 -14.29 5.54
C GLU A 191 18.49 -12.80 5.41
N GLY A 192 19.37 -12.32 6.29
CA GLY A 192 19.83 -10.92 6.29
C GLY A 192 18.85 -9.91 6.89
N GLU A 193 17.70 -10.35 7.41
CA GLU A 193 16.71 -9.49 8.05
C GLU A 193 16.62 -9.77 9.55
N ALA A 194 16.57 -8.71 10.36
CA ALA A 194 16.22 -8.82 11.77
C ALA A 194 14.72 -9.07 11.91
N LEU A 195 14.34 -10.20 12.49
CA LEU A 195 12.97 -10.61 12.75
C LEU A 195 12.76 -10.74 14.25
N ARG A 196 11.70 -10.14 14.77
CA ARG A 196 11.26 -10.33 16.16
C ARG A 196 9.74 -10.38 16.24
N ALA A 197 9.24 -10.89 17.35
CA ALA A 197 7.86 -10.66 17.76
C ALA A 197 7.80 -9.48 18.73
N LYS A 198 6.72 -8.69 18.67
CA LYS A 198 6.46 -7.64 19.66
C LYS A 198 6.13 -8.24 21.02
N GLN A 199 5.34 -9.31 21.01
CA GLN A 199 4.96 -10.05 22.20
C GLN A 199 4.70 -11.51 21.83
N VAL A 200 5.07 -12.42 22.73
CA VAL A 200 4.72 -13.85 22.63
C VAL A 200 4.24 -14.33 23.99
N ARG A 201 3.13 -15.07 24.01
CA ARG A 201 2.65 -15.78 25.22
C ARG A 201 2.11 -17.17 24.89
N PRO A 202 2.24 -18.15 25.79
CA PRO A 202 1.56 -19.44 25.62
C PRO A 202 0.05 -19.27 25.78
N LEU A 203 -0.72 -19.99 24.95
CA LEU A 203 -2.18 -20.06 25.02
C LEU A 203 -2.66 -21.40 25.59
N ARG A 204 -2.09 -22.49 25.08
CA ARG A 204 -2.34 -23.86 25.55
C ARG A 204 -1.19 -24.76 25.17
N GLN A 205 -0.96 -25.79 25.96
CA GLN A 205 0.10 -26.77 25.74
C GLN A 205 -0.52 -28.17 25.74
N GLY A 206 -0.10 -29.00 24.79
CA GLY A 206 -0.29 -30.45 24.84
C GLY A 206 1.03 -31.14 25.19
N GLU A 207 1.13 -32.44 24.92
CA GLU A 207 2.34 -33.20 25.24
C GLU A 207 3.53 -32.93 24.29
N ARG A 208 3.23 -32.66 23.01
CA ARG A 208 4.26 -32.46 21.97
C ARG A 208 4.13 -31.13 21.23
N HIS A 209 3.05 -30.39 21.43
CA HIS A 209 2.74 -29.19 20.67
C HIS A 209 2.24 -28.09 21.60
N ALA A 210 2.56 -26.85 21.27
CA ALA A 210 2.05 -25.68 21.96
C ALA A 210 1.32 -24.75 21.00
N TRP A 211 0.34 -24.02 21.53
CA TRP A 211 -0.24 -22.85 20.89
C TRP A 211 0.31 -21.61 21.55
N LEU A 212 0.77 -20.68 20.73
CA LEU A 212 1.29 -19.38 21.13
C LEU A 212 0.41 -18.28 20.55
N GLU A 213 0.21 -17.23 21.31
CA GLU A 213 -0.19 -15.95 20.75
C GLU A 213 1.07 -15.17 20.43
N VAL A 214 1.17 -14.70 19.19
CA VAL A 214 2.28 -13.90 18.68
C VAL A 214 1.72 -12.59 18.14
N VAL A 215 2.18 -11.47 18.66
CA VAL A 215 1.83 -10.13 18.21
C VAL A 215 2.98 -9.56 17.38
N LEU A 216 2.66 -9.02 16.21
CA LEU A 216 3.60 -8.29 15.34
C LEU A 216 3.13 -6.85 15.14
N ASP A 217 4.06 -5.90 15.20
CA ASP A 217 3.89 -4.51 14.77
C ASP A 217 4.03 -4.38 13.24
N GLU A 218 4.97 -5.12 12.64
CA GLU A 218 5.20 -5.16 11.19
C GLU A 218 4.65 -6.44 10.51
N GLY A 219 4.76 -6.49 9.17
CA GLY A 219 4.20 -7.57 8.36
C GLY A 219 5.16 -8.07 7.27
N ARG A 220 6.40 -8.44 7.63
CA ARG A 220 7.38 -8.94 6.67
C ARG A 220 6.97 -10.28 6.08
N ASN A 221 7.51 -10.61 4.90
CA ASN A 221 7.20 -11.87 4.23
C ASN A 221 7.55 -13.05 5.15
N ARG A 222 6.52 -13.87 5.47
CA ARG A 222 6.64 -15.10 6.27
C ARG A 222 7.32 -14.91 7.63
N GLN A 223 7.23 -13.71 8.23
CA GLN A 223 7.97 -13.31 9.43
C GLN A 223 7.92 -14.34 10.58
N ILE A 224 6.72 -14.74 11.01
CA ILE A 224 6.55 -15.71 12.12
C ILE A 224 7.21 -17.05 11.78
N ARG A 225 7.04 -17.53 10.55
CA ARG A 225 7.61 -18.81 10.13
C ARG A 225 9.13 -18.77 10.07
N ARG A 226 9.70 -17.67 9.56
CA ARG A 226 11.16 -17.47 9.48
C ARG A 226 11.77 -17.29 10.88
N LEU A 227 11.12 -16.51 11.75
CA LEU A 227 11.52 -16.33 13.15
C LEU A 227 11.57 -17.66 13.90
N LEU A 228 10.48 -18.45 13.83
CA LEU A 228 10.40 -19.72 14.55
C LEU A 228 11.32 -20.79 13.97
N ALA A 229 11.46 -20.87 12.64
CA ALA A 229 12.40 -21.80 12.01
C ALA A 229 13.86 -21.51 12.40
N ALA A 230 14.26 -20.24 12.48
CA ALA A 230 15.59 -19.84 12.95
C ALA A 230 15.85 -20.18 14.44
N LEU A 231 14.79 -20.44 15.19
CA LEU A 231 14.84 -20.89 16.58
C LEU A 231 14.65 -22.41 16.73
N GLY A 232 14.56 -23.15 15.62
CA GLY A 232 14.41 -24.60 15.62
C GLY A 232 12.97 -25.09 15.88
N LEU A 233 11.96 -24.27 15.57
CA LEU A 233 10.55 -24.61 15.71
C LEU A 233 9.83 -24.60 14.36
N ASP A 234 9.06 -25.63 14.09
CA ASP A 234 8.18 -25.70 12.92
C ASP A 234 6.77 -25.19 13.21
N VAL A 235 6.24 -24.41 12.27
CA VAL A 235 4.88 -23.86 12.36
C VAL A 235 3.88 -24.81 11.70
N LEU A 236 3.16 -25.57 12.52
CA LEU A 236 2.13 -26.50 12.10
C LEU A 236 0.86 -25.79 11.59
N ARG A 237 0.46 -24.73 12.30
CA ARG A 237 -0.72 -23.94 11.97
C ARG A 237 -0.52 -22.47 12.34
N LEU A 238 -1.02 -21.56 11.50
CA LEU A 238 -0.88 -20.12 11.69
C LEU A 238 -2.20 -19.45 11.32
N VAL A 239 -2.83 -18.82 12.30
CA VAL A 239 -4.13 -18.14 12.15
C VAL A 239 -3.97 -16.70 12.61
N ARG A 240 -4.22 -15.71 11.73
CA ARG A 240 -4.35 -14.32 12.18
C ARG A 240 -5.72 -14.15 12.82
N VAL A 241 -5.75 -13.83 14.11
CA VAL A 241 -7.00 -13.74 14.88
C VAL A 241 -7.43 -12.31 15.15
N ALA A 242 -6.53 -11.33 15.00
CA ALA A 242 -6.90 -9.92 15.11
C ALA A 242 -5.98 -9.01 14.28
N ILE A 243 -6.50 -7.84 13.93
CA ILE A 243 -5.76 -6.69 13.40
C ILE A 243 -6.22 -5.48 14.23
N GLY A 244 -5.33 -4.94 15.06
CA GLY A 244 -5.69 -3.95 16.07
C GLY A 244 -6.77 -4.51 16.99
N GLU A 245 -7.83 -3.72 17.20
CA GLU A 245 -8.99 -4.12 18.01
C GLU A 245 -10.00 -4.99 17.24
N LEU A 246 -9.85 -5.12 15.92
CA LEU A 246 -10.73 -5.97 15.12
C LEU A 246 -10.35 -7.44 15.30
N ALA A 247 -11.18 -8.17 16.04
CA ALA A 247 -11.06 -9.62 16.22
C ALA A 247 -11.77 -10.40 15.10
N LEU A 248 -11.24 -11.58 14.78
CA LEU A 248 -11.86 -12.55 13.87
C LEU A 248 -13.19 -13.08 14.42
N GLY A 249 -13.27 -13.26 15.75
CA GLY A 249 -14.45 -13.77 16.45
C GLY A 249 -14.92 -15.14 15.93
N GLU A 250 -16.24 -15.31 15.86
CA GLU A 250 -16.91 -16.54 15.45
C GLU A 250 -17.16 -16.63 13.93
N LEU A 251 -16.54 -15.76 13.13
CA LEU A 251 -16.72 -15.75 11.68
C LEU A 251 -16.22 -17.09 11.10
N GLY A 252 -17.11 -17.87 10.50
CA GLY A 252 -16.79 -19.19 9.95
C GLY A 252 -15.74 -19.14 8.83
N LYS A 253 -15.00 -20.24 8.63
CA LYS A 253 -13.98 -20.33 7.56
C LYS A 253 -14.61 -20.08 6.19
N GLY A 254 -13.98 -19.21 5.39
CA GLY A 254 -14.48 -18.80 4.07
C GLY A 254 -15.61 -17.77 4.14
N ALA A 255 -16.23 -17.55 5.30
CA ALA A 255 -17.23 -16.53 5.49
C ALA A 255 -16.58 -15.13 5.60
N TRP A 256 -17.35 -14.14 5.20
CA TRP A 256 -16.97 -12.74 5.21
C TRP A 256 -18.15 -11.87 5.65
N ARG A 257 -17.85 -10.65 6.07
CA ARG A 257 -18.86 -9.62 6.38
C ARG A 257 -18.32 -8.23 6.10
N GLU A 258 -19.22 -7.28 5.92
CA GLU A 258 -18.88 -5.86 5.96
C GLU A 258 -18.41 -5.46 7.38
N LEU A 259 -17.43 -4.56 7.41
CA LEU A 259 -17.03 -3.87 8.64
C LEU A 259 -18.03 -2.77 8.97
N SER A 260 -18.29 -2.59 10.26
CA SER A 260 -19.02 -1.42 10.74
C SER A 260 -18.18 -0.15 10.61
N ALA A 261 -18.83 1.01 10.58
CA ALA A 261 -18.13 2.30 10.53
C ALA A 261 -17.12 2.47 11.68
N ALA A 262 -17.48 2.01 12.89
CA ALA A 262 -16.58 2.06 14.04
C ALA A 262 -15.33 1.19 13.85
N GLU A 263 -15.48 -0.02 13.31
CA GLU A 263 -14.35 -0.92 13.01
C GLU A 263 -13.42 -0.33 11.94
N VAL A 264 -14.00 0.31 10.91
CA VAL A 264 -13.22 0.99 9.85
C VAL A 264 -12.37 2.12 10.45
N THR A 265 -12.98 2.95 11.31
CA THR A 265 -12.29 4.06 11.98
C THR A 265 -11.22 3.57 12.96
N ALA A 266 -11.50 2.51 13.73
CA ALA A 266 -10.56 1.96 14.70
C ALA A 266 -9.30 1.37 14.03
N LEU A 267 -9.44 0.77 12.84
CA LEU A 267 -8.31 0.20 12.10
C LEU A 267 -7.39 1.24 11.48
N ALA A 268 -7.95 2.34 11.02
CA ALA A 268 -7.19 3.45 10.46
C ALA A 268 -8.03 4.72 10.55
N PRO A 269 -7.76 5.57 11.57
CA PRO A 269 -8.39 6.88 11.68
C PRO A 269 -8.25 7.65 10.37
N ALA A 270 -9.22 8.52 10.09
CA ALA A 270 -9.07 9.47 9.00
C ALA A 270 -7.80 10.30 9.25
N ALA A 271 -6.96 10.46 8.24
CA ALA A 271 -5.84 11.38 8.37
C ALA A 271 -6.41 12.78 8.62
N ASP A 272 -5.86 13.50 9.60
CA ASP A 272 -6.12 14.94 9.71
C ASP A 272 -5.81 15.57 8.34
N ALA A 273 -6.73 16.36 7.83
CA ALA A 273 -6.65 16.99 6.51
C ALA A 273 -5.47 17.98 6.34
N SER A 274 -4.56 18.05 7.33
CA SER A 274 -3.39 18.92 7.39
C SER A 274 -2.07 18.21 7.06
N ALA A 275 -2.04 16.88 6.93
CA ALA A 275 -0.79 16.15 6.61
C ALA A 275 -0.61 15.97 5.09
N PRO A 276 0.50 16.44 4.49
CA PRO A 276 0.75 16.24 3.07
C PRO A 276 0.95 14.75 2.77
N ALA A 277 0.28 14.26 1.72
CA ALA A 277 0.42 12.88 1.25
C ALA A 277 1.91 12.55 1.02
N ALA A 278 2.39 11.49 1.69
CA ALA A 278 3.75 11.01 1.51
C ALA A 278 4.00 10.64 0.03
N ARG A 279 5.16 11.09 -0.45
CA ARG A 279 5.58 11.15 -1.86
C ARG A 279 5.69 9.78 -2.53
#